data_AF-A0A349S5W8-F1
#
_entry.id   AF-A0A349S5W8-F1
#
_cell.length_a   1.000
_cell.length_b   1.000
_cell.length_c   1.000
_cell.angle_alpha   90.00
_cell.angle_beta   90.00
_cell.angle_gamma   90.00
#
_symmetry.space_group_name_H-M   'P 1'
#
loop_
_entity.id
_entity.type
_entity.pdbx_description
1 polymer ?
#
loop_
_entity_poly.entity_id
_entity_poly.type
_entity_poly.pdbx_seq_one_letter_code
_entity_poly.pdbx_strand_id
1 'polypeptide(L)'
;ARRLQARPAHLDRLRTLQDQGRLIIAGPHPAIDSSEPGDAGFSGSLIVAHFDDLTSAQHWADTDPYVAAGVYARYTVKPFKQVFPST
;
A
#
# COMPACT_ATOMS: atom_id res chain seq x y z
N ALA A 1 -11.25 -7.85 -10.85
CA ALA A 1 -12.25 -6.76 -10.93
C ALA A 1 -12.10 -5.71 -9.81
N ARG A 2 -12.38 -6.05 -8.54
CA ARG A 2 -12.43 -5.08 -7.41
C ARG A 2 -11.19 -4.20 -7.26
N ARG A 3 -9.99 -4.79 -7.42
CA ARG A 3 -8.72 -4.04 -7.38
C ARG A 3 -8.62 -2.98 -8.48
N LEU A 4 -8.99 -3.29 -9.71
CA LEU A 4 -8.89 -2.34 -10.82
C LEU A 4 -9.83 -1.14 -10.63
N GLN A 5 -11.04 -1.39 -10.14
CA GLN A 5 -12.04 -0.34 -9.88
C GLN A 5 -11.61 0.61 -8.77
N ALA A 6 -11.07 0.09 -7.67
CA ALA A 6 -10.65 0.89 -6.52
C ALA A 6 -9.24 1.52 -6.70
N ARG A 7 -8.48 1.09 -7.72
CA ARG A 7 -7.09 1.50 -7.92
C ARG A 7 -6.90 3.02 -8.06
N PRO A 8 -7.71 3.77 -8.82
CA PRO A 8 -7.52 5.22 -8.94
C PRO A 8 -7.55 5.92 -7.57
N ALA A 9 -8.59 5.69 -6.78
CA ALA A 9 -8.72 6.27 -5.44
C ALA A 9 -7.61 5.80 -4.47
N HIS A 10 -7.17 4.54 -4.57
CA HIS A 10 -6.04 4.05 -3.80
C HIS A 10 -4.74 4.80 -4.16
N LEU A 11 -4.48 5.04 -5.44
CA LEU A 11 -3.29 5.76 -5.91
C LEU A 11 -3.30 7.24 -5.51
N ASP A 12 -4.46 7.91 -5.45
CA ASP A 12 -4.55 9.32 -5.06
C ASP A 12 -4.06 9.55 -3.63
N ARG A 13 -4.34 8.60 -2.73
CA ARG A 13 -3.86 8.65 -1.34
C ARG A 13 -2.36 8.42 -1.22
N LEU A 14 -1.80 7.57 -2.09
CA LEU A 14 -0.34 7.37 -2.18
C LEU A 14 0.36 8.59 -2.77
N ARG A 15 -0.22 9.23 -3.79
CA ARG A 15 0.26 10.52 -4.33
C ARG A 15 0.31 11.58 -3.25
N THR A 16 -0.73 11.69 -2.43
CA THR A 16 -0.74 12.62 -1.30
C THR A 16 0.44 12.39 -0.35
N LEU A 17 0.73 11.12 0.01
CA LEU A 17 1.91 10.80 0.84
C LEU A 17 3.23 11.11 0.13
N GLN A 18 3.30 10.87 -1.18
CA GLN A 18 4.48 11.17 -2.00
C GLN A 18 4.74 12.68 -2.06
N ASP A 19 3.71 13.48 -2.32
CA ASP A 19 3.79 14.94 -2.42
C ASP A 19 4.16 15.58 -1.07
N GLN A 20 3.80 14.93 0.05
CA GLN A 20 4.21 15.30 1.40
C GLN A 20 5.65 14.85 1.75
N GLY A 21 6.34 14.12 0.88
CA GLY A 21 7.65 13.53 1.17
C GLY A 21 7.60 12.42 2.22
N ARG A 22 6.43 11.85 2.50
CA ARG A 22 6.22 10.82 3.53
C ARG A 22 6.28 9.41 2.97
N LEU A 23 6.06 9.21 1.67
CA LEU A 23 6.08 7.89 1.04
C LEU A 23 7.53 7.45 0.78
N ILE A 24 7.93 6.32 1.35
CA ILE A 24 9.25 5.71 1.10
C ILE A 24 9.17 4.78 -0.12
N ILE A 25 8.30 3.76 -0.03
CA ILE A 25 8.02 2.82 -1.13
C ILE A 25 6.57 2.35 -1.07
N ALA A 26 5.97 2.12 -2.25
CA ALA A 26 4.70 1.42 -2.36
C ALA A 26 4.65 0.59 -3.65
N GLY A 27 4.04 -0.58 -3.56
CA GLY A 27 3.87 -1.44 -4.73
C GLY A 27 2.98 -2.65 -4.46
N PRO A 28 2.42 -3.27 -5.51
CA PRO A 28 1.73 -4.55 -5.39
C PRO A 28 2.74 -5.70 -5.26
N HIS A 29 2.34 -6.82 -4.66
CA HIS A 29 3.08 -8.08 -4.73
C HIS A 29 2.52 -8.94 -5.86
N PRO A 30 3.25 -9.18 -6.97
CA PRO A 30 2.81 -10.12 -8.01
C PRO A 30 2.56 -11.52 -7.45
N ALA A 31 1.60 -12.23 -8.04
CA ALA A 31 1.29 -13.62 -7.64
C ALA A 31 2.25 -14.65 -8.27
N ILE A 32 3.05 -14.24 -9.24
CA ILE A 32 4.09 -15.01 -9.92
C ILE A 32 5.38 -14.19 -9.97
N ASP A 33 6.50 -14.83 -10.30
CA ASP A 33 7.81 -14.16 -10.41
C ASP A 33 7.93 -13.33 -11.70
N SER A 34 7.13 -12.25 -11.77
CA SER A 34 7.07 -11.29 -12.87
C SER A 34 6.48 -9.98 -12.37
N SER A 35 7.04 -8.84 -12.78
CA SER A 35 6.45 -7.52 -12.52
C SER A 35 5.11 -7.31 -13.23
N GLU A 36 4.90 -8.05 -14.33
CA GLU A 36 3.68 -8.05 -15.14
C GLU A 36 3.02 -9.44 -15.03
N PRO A 37 2.26 -9.71 -13.95
CA PRO A 37 1.73 -11.06 -13.69
C PRO A 37 0.55 -11.46 -14.57
N GLY A 38 0.04 -10.57 -15.43
CA GLY A 38 -1.13 -10.81 -16.27
C GLY A 38 -2.33 -11.30 -15.44
N ASP A 39 -2.94 -12.40 -15.90
CA ASP A 39 -4.11 -12.99 -15.25
C ASP A 39 -3.83 -13.59 -13.87
N ALA A 40 -2.56 -13.93 -13.56
CA ALA A 40 -2.19 -14.39 -12.22
C ALA A 40 -2.38 -13.28 -11.17
N GLY A 41 -2.32 -12.00 -11.59
CA GLY A 41 -2.61 -10.86 -10.74
C GLY A 41 -1.64 -10.68 -9.57
N PHE A 42 -2.15 -10.16 -8.46
CA PHE A 42 -1.35 -9.73 -7.32
C PHE A 42 -1.87 -10.33 -6.01
N SER A 43 -0.96 -10.80 -5.16
CA SER A 43 -1.27 -11.42 -3.86
C SER A 43 -1.43 -10.40 -2.72
N GLY A 44 -1.02 -9.15 -2.93
CA GLY A 44 -1.14 -8.10 -1.92
C GLY A 44 -0.52 -6.78 -2.37
N SER A 45 -0.15 -5.97 -1.38
CA SER A 45 0.59 -4.73 -1.54
C SER A 45 1.54 -4.55 -0.36
N LEU A 46 2.59 -3.76 -0.57
CA LEU A 46 3.48 -3.24 0.46
C LEU A 46 3.48 -1.71 0.36
N ILE A 47 3.39 -1.06 1.52
CA ILE A 47 3.52 0.40 1.65
C ILE A 47 4.41 0.65 2.87
N VAL A 48 5.44 1.47 2.69
CA VAL A 48 6.28 2.01 3.76
C VAL A 48 6.19 3.53 3.66
N ALA A 49 5.68 4.17 4.70
CA ALA A 49 5.48 5.61 4.74
C ALA A 49 5.57 6.15 6.18
N HIS A 50 5.89 7.43 6.31
CA HIS A 50 5.96 8.13 7.60
C HIS A 50 4.58 8.51 8.11
N PHE A 51 4.32 8.17 9.37
CA PHE A 51 3.16 8.62 10.15
C PHE A 51 3.64 9.16 11.50
N ASP A 52 2.83 10.04 12.12
CA ASP A 52 3.20 10.66 13.39
C ASP A 52 3.24 9.60 14.51
N ASP A 53 2.36 8.60 14.43
CA ASP A 53 2.32 7.45 15.31
C ASP A 53 1.63 6.23 14.63
N LEU A 54 1.62 5.10 15.35
CA LEU A 54 1.01 3.85 14.89
C LEU A 54 -0.52 3.99 14.71
N THR A 55 -1.19 4.76 15.55
CA THR A 55 -2.65 4.96 15.50
C THR A 55 -3.05 5.67 14.20
N SER A 56 -2.31 6.70 13.82
CA SER A 56 -2.51 7.47 12.59
C SER A 56 -2.24 6.59 11.36
N ALA A 57 -1.21 5.75 11.40
CA ALA A 57 -0.94 4.77 10.35
C ALA A 57 -2.07 3.73 10.22
N GLN A 58 -2.60 3.24 11.34
CA GLN A 58 -3.70 2.29 11.39
C GLN A 58 -4.97 2.89 10.78
N HIS A 59 -5.37 4.09 11.22
CA HIS A 59 -6.54 4.79 10.68
C HIS A 59 -6.39 5.07 9.17
N TRP A 60 -5.19 5.43 8.72
CA TRP A 60 -4.90 5.58 7.30
C TRP A 60 -5.08 4.25 6.55
N ALA A 61 -4.59 3.12 7.09
CA ALA A 61 -4.77 1.81 6.47
C ALA A 61 -6.25 1.36 6.44
N ASP A 62 -7.00 1.59 7.52
CA ASP A 62 -8.41 1.21 7.65
C ASP A 62 -9.31 1.89 6.61
N THR A 63 -8.92 3.08 6.16
CA THR A 63 -9.65 3.87 5.18
C THR A 63 -9.24 3.59 3.73
N ASP A 64 -8.40 2.57 3.46
CA ASP A 64 -7.96 2.23 2.10
C ASP A 64 -9.16 1.85 1.20
N PRO A 65 -9.30 2.45 0.00
CA PRO A 65 -10.29 2.00 -0.98
C PRO A 65 -10.23 0.50 -1.28
N TYR A 66 -9.05 -0.13 -1.16
CA TYR A 66 -8.90 -1.57 -1.24
C TYR A 66 -9.45 -2.33 -0.03
N VAL A 67 -9.48 -1.74 1.17
CA VAL A 67 -10.21 -2.31 2.33
C VAL A 67 -11.70 -2.21 2.07
N ALA A 68 -12.21 -1.01 1.74
CA ALA A 68 -13.64 -0.80 1.49
C ALA A 68 -14.20 -1.65 0.34
N ALA A 69 -13.43 -1.83 -0.73
CA ALA A 69 -13.79 -2.69 -1.86
C ALA A 69 -13.57 -4.19 -1.58
N GLY A 70 -13.08 -4.57 -0.40
CA GLY A 70 -12.77 -5.96 -0.02
C GLY A 70 -11.68 -6.61 -0.86
N VAL A 71 -10.78 -5.81 -1.43
CA VAL A 71 -9.60 -6.29 -2.18
C VAL A 71 -8.61 -6.96 -1.23
N TYR A 72 -8.40 -6.38 -0.05
CA TYR A 72 -7.60 -7.01 1.00
C TYR A 72 -8.45 -7.97 1.82
N ALA A 73 -8.06 -9.24 1.82
CA ALA A 73 -8.62 -10.22 2.77
C ALA A 73 -8.12 -9.98 4.20
N ARG A 74 -6.89 -9.45 4.33
CA ARG A 74 -6.26 -9.05 5.59
C ARG A 74 -5.16 -8.04 5.31
N TYR A 75 -4.83 -7.23 6.32
CA TYR A 75 -3.65 -6.37 6.32
C TYR A 75 -3.05 -6.31 7.74
N THR A 76 -1.83 -5.82 7.85
CA THR A 76 -1.19 -5.60 9.15
C THR A 76 -0.39 -4.32 9.08
N VAL A 77 -0.54 -3.48 10.10
CA VAL A 77 0.24 -2.26 10.26
C VAL A 77 1.26 -2.49 11.36
N LYS A 78 2.53 -2.17 11.09
CA LYS A 78 3.64 -2.37 12.03
C LYS A 78 4.58 -1.17 11.97
N PRO A 79 5.17 -0.76 13.11
CA PRO A 79 6.35 0.10 13.08
C PRO A 79 7.45 -0.54 12.24
N PHE A 80 8.18 0.27 11.48
CA PHE A 80 9.29 -0.17 10.64
C PHE A 80 10.49 0.74 10.88
N LYS A 81 11.65 0.15 11.17
CA LYS A 81 12.93 0.87 11.21
C LYS A 81 13.62 0.69 9.86
N GLN A 82 13.66 1.75 9.06
CA GLN A 82 14.46 1.78 7.84
C GLN A 82 15.95 1.78 8.22
N VAL A 83 16.59 0.61 8.12
CA VAL A 83 18.04 0.48 8.30
C VAL A 83 18.76 0.75 6.97
N PHE A 84 18.14 0.35 5.86
CA PHE A 84 18.64 0.60 4.50
C PHE A 84 17.49 1.02 3.55
N PRO A 85 17.77 1.79 2.48
CA PRO A 85 19.06 2.45 2.23
C PRO A 85 19.39 3.38 3.40
N SER A 86 20.64 3.32 3.84
CA SER A 86 21.16 4.15 4.92
C SER A 86 21.41 5.52 4.28
N THR A 87 20.34 6.25 4.01
CA THR A 87 20.47 7.66 3.64
C THR A 87 21.27 8.39 4.70
#